data_AF-A0AAJ0FK61-F1
#
_entry.id   AF-A0AAJ0FK61-F1
#
_cell.length_a   1.000
_cell.length_b   1.000
_cell.length_c   1.000
_cell.angle_alpha   90.00
_cell.angle_beta   90.00
_cell.angle_gamma   90.00
#
_symmetry.space_group_name_H-M   'P 1'
#
loop_
_entity.id
_entity.type
_entity.pdbx_description
1 polymer ?
#
loop_
_entity_poly.entity_id
_entity_poly.type
_entity_poly.pdbx_seq_one_letter_code
_entity_poly.pdbx_strand_id
1 'polypeptide(L)'
;PSLATGLKSVQFGVATSTVDEFSGILGIGYGQGQTTRYKNFIDELSAQNATKVKAFTVALGSKHIQEGVIVFGGVDASKFSGTLARLPIIPAADSPDQVPRYWIQMQSLQLTPPSGKSYLYPNSSFPVFLDSGATMTLLPASLAAAIASDFGSTSPKTGDFYEVSCDLTTVNGTLDFAFDGTTVKVPYDELIRVVPGTPPACFLGISPSDDFTLLGDSFMRSAYTTFDLENNVVWMTQAANCGSTPAALGNMNVMSTLQGLCGTNKAVATDNTNSGFPSDSAATVPGTSN
;
A
#
# COMPACT_ATOMS: atom_id res chain seq x y z
N PRO A 1 -25.23 8.91 12.52
CA PRO A 1 -24.34 7.93 13.19
C PRO A 1 -24.75 6.49 12.81
N SER A 2 -24.14 5.91 11.77
CA SER A 2 -24.36 4.49 11.47
C SER A 2 -23.74 3.68 12.60
N LEU A 3 -24.54 2.86 13.28
CA LEU A 3 -24.11 1.92 14.31
C LEU A 3 -22.94 1.11 13.75
N ALA A 4 -21.71 1.39 14.24
CA ALA A 4 -20.58 0.52 13.99
C ALA A 4 -20.94 -0.83 14.61
N THR A 5 -21.30 -1.79 13.76
CA THR A 5 -21.61 -3.14 14.23
C THR A 5 -20.27 -3.78 14.51
N GLY A 6 -19.90 -3.85 15.80
CA GLY A 6 -18.70 -4.55 16.22
C GLY A 6 -18.76 -6.00 15.74
N LEU A 7 -17.66 -6.48 15.14
CA LEU A 7 -17.54 -7.89 14.78
C LEU A 7 -17.59 -8.74 16.04
N LYS A 8 -18.29 -9.88 15.96
CA LYS A 8 -18.48 -10.80 17.08
C LYS A 8 -17.60 -12.04 16.89
N SER A 9 -17.11 -12.59 17.99
CA SER A 9 -16.37 -13.87 17.98
C SER A 9 -15.15 -13.90 17.04
N VAL A 10 -14.51 -12.75 16.79
CA VAL A 10 -13.27 -12.70 16.00
C VAL A 10 -12.16 -13.39 16.78
N GLN A 11 -11.54 -14.40 16.16
CA GLN A 11 -10.40 -15.11 16.74
C GLN A 11 -9.11 -14.31 16.52
N PHE A 12 -8.32 -14.13 17.58
CA PHE A 12 -6.99 -13.54 17.53
C PHE A 12 -6.04 -14.28 18.48
N GLY A 13 -4.74 -14.17 18.23
CA GLY A 13 -3.71 -14.75 19.10
C GLY A 13 -3.39 -13.83 20.27
N VAL A 14 -3.24 -14.39 21.47
CA VAL A 14 -2.74 -13.67 22.65
C VAL A 14 -1.28 -14.07 22.88
N ALA A 15 -0.35 -13.24 22.39
CA ALA A 15 1.07 -13.44 22.63
C ALA A 15 1.43 -13.04 24.07
N THR A 16 2.12 -13.91 24.80
CA THR A 16 2.58 -13.65 26.18
C THR A 16 4.04 -13.22 26.26
N SER A 17 4.79 -13.37 25.17
CA SER A 17 6.16 -12.91 25.00
C SER A 17 6.44 -12.70 23.52
N THR A 18 7.44 -11.89 23.21
CA THR A 18 7.88 -11.59 21.85
C THR A 18 9.38 -11.37 21.81
N VAL A 19 9.97 -11.57 20.64
CA VAL A 19 11.32 -11.16 20.29
C VAL A 19 11.14 -10.23 19.09
N ASP A 20 11.60 -8.99 19.22
CA ASP A 20 11.61 -7.96 18.18
C ASP A 20 10.28 -7.31 17.76
N GLU A 21 9.11 -7.81 18.17
CA GLU A 21 7.84 -7.08 17.96
C GLU A 21 7.50 -6.14 19.11
N PHE A 22 7.27 -4.87 18.80
CA PHE A 22 6.87 -3.84 19.78
C PHE A 22 5.37 -3.50 19.71
N SER A 23 4.62 -4.08 18.75
CA SER A 23 3.20 -3.83 18.54
C SER A 23 2.46 -5.09 18.06
N GLY A 24 1.12 -5.04 18.07
CA GLY A 24 0.31 -6.13 17.54
C GLY A 24 0.24 -6.12 16.01
N ILE A 25 0.18 -7.31 15.41
CA ILE A 25 0.05 -7.48 13.95
C ILE A 25 -1.35 -7.95 13.60
N LEU A 26 -2.00 -7.25 12.68
CA LEU A 26 -3.24 -7.69 12.04
C LEU A 26 -2.94 -8.22 10.63
N GLY A 27 -2.76 -9.54 10.52
CA GLY A 27 -2.57 -10.18 9.22
C GLY A 27 -3.82 -10.10 8.36
N ILE A 28 -3.73 -9.39 7.22
CA ILE A 28 -4.80 -9.19 6.24
C ILE A 28 -4.51 -9.88 4.90
N GLY A 29 -3.65 -10.90 4.92
CA GLY A 29 -3.44 -11.81 3.80
C GLY A 29 -4.67 -12.67 3.50
N TYR A 30 -4.50 -13.70 2.66
CA TYR A 30 -5.48 -14.78 2.60
C TYR A 30 -5.70 -15.37 4.01
N GLY A 31 -6.86 -15.98 4.23
CA GLY A 31 -7.26 -16.52 5.54
C GLY A 31 -7.67 -17.98 5.45
N GLN A 32 -8.91 -18.27 5.87
CA GLN A 32 -9.40 -19.63 6.07
C GLN A 32 -9.25 -20.49 4.81
N GLY A 33 -8.60 -21.65 4.96
CA GLY A 33 -8.42 -22.63 3.89
C GLY A 33 -7.24 -22.35 2.95
N GLN A 34 -6.51 -21.25 3.16
CA GLN A 34 -5.31 -20.89 2.39
C GLN A 34 -4.08 -20.79 3.30
N THR A 35 -4.11 -19.87 4.25
CA THR A 35 -2.98 -19.60 5.18
C THR A 35 -3.35 -19.93 6.63
N THR A 36 -4.65 -19.94 6.95
CA THR A 36 -5.16 -20.18 8.31
C THR A 36 -6.23 -21.27 8.30
N ARG A 37 -6.41 -21.95 9.44
CA ARG A 37 -7.51 -22.92 9.64
C ARG A 37 -8.81 -22.25 10.10
N TYR A 38 -8.75 -20.98 10.48
CA TYR A 38 -9.85 -20.16 10.97
C TYR A 38 -10.03 -18.92 10.08
N LYS A 39 -11.18 -18.25 10.18
CA LYS A 39 -11.46 -17.00 9.48
C LYS A 39 -10.58 -15.89 10.03
N ASN A 40 -9.78 -15.27 9.17
CA ASN A 40 -9.04 -14.08 9.56
C ASN A 40 -9.98 -12.86 9.61
N PHE A 41 -9.44 -11.68 9.90
CA PHE A 41 -10.25 -10.46 10.02
C PHE A 41 -11.00 -10.11 8.73
N ILE A 42 -10.40 -10.29 7.56
CA ILE A 42 -11.03 -10.03 6.26
C ILE A 42 -12.15 -11.05 5.98
N ASP A 43 -11.93 -12.31 6.33
CA ASP A 43 -12.97 -13.35 6.24
C ASP A 43 -14.16 -13.04 7.16
N GLU A 44 -13.91 -12.55 8.38
CA GLU A 44 -14.95 -12.19 9.34
C GLU A 44 -15.77 -10.97 8.89
N LEU A 45 -15.13 -9.95 8.32
CA LEU A 45 -15.82 -8.80 7.74
C LEU A 45 -16.83 -9.22 6.67
N SER A 46 -16.47 -10.18 5.83
CA SER A 46 -17.34 -10.74 4.79
C SER A 46 -18.41 -11.65 5.41
N ALA A 47 -18.01 -12.60 6.26
CA ALA A 47 -18.91 -13.59 6.84
C ALA A 47 -20.01 -13.00 7.74
N GLN A 48 -19.74 -11.85 8.37
CA GLN A 48 -20.69 -11.14 9.23
C GLN A 48 -21.46 -10.04 8.48
N ASN A 49 -21.32 -9.95 7.15
CA ASN A 49 -21.92 -8.91 6.31
C ASN A 49 -21.57 -7.48 6.75
N ALA A 50 -20.41 -7.29 7.39
CA ALA A 50 -19.92 -5.96 7.76
C ALA A 50 -19.42 -5.17 6.54
N THR A 51 -19.03 -5.89 5.48
CA THR A 51 -18.66 -5.36 4.17
C THR A 51 -19.49 -6.02 3.09
N LYS A 52 -19.82 -5.30 2.02
CA LYS A 52 -20.56 -5.84 0.87
C LYS A 52 -19.68 -6.63 -0.09
N VAL A 53 -18.38 -6.40 -0.03
CA VAL A 53 -17.36 -7.06 -0.86
C VAL A 53 -16.22 -7.52 0.02
N LYS A 54 -15.62 -8.67 -0.30
CA LYS A 54 -14.38 -9.16 0.33
C LYS A 54 -13.16 -8.51 -0.31
N ALA A 55 -12.97 -7.23 -0.03
CA ALA A 55 -11.84 -6.44 -0.53
C ALA A 55 -11.35 -5.46 0.54
N PHE A 56 -10.14 -4.94 0.37
CA PHE A 56 -9.64 -3.83 1.18
C PHE A 56 -8.66 -2.95 0.39
N THR A 57 -8.63 -1.68 0.73
CA THR A 57 -7.74 -0.68 0.10
C THR A 57 -6.67 -0.25 1.08
N VAL A 58 -5.44 -0.09 0.60
CA VAL A 58 -4.29 0.45 1.33
C VAL A 58 -3.64 1.56 0.50
N ALA A 59 -3.46 2.72 1.13
CA ALA A 59 -2.55 3.77 0.69
C ALA A 59 -1.79 4.26 1.93
N LEU A 60 -0.48 4.02 2.00
CA LEU A 60 0.30 4.21 3.23
C LEU A 60 0.56 5.69 3.57
N GLY A 61 0.27 6.61 2.65
CA GLY A 61 0.76 7.98 2.73
C GLY A 61 2.20 8.08 2.25
N SER A 62 2.88 9.18 2.58
CA SER A 62 4.27 9.44 2.21
C SER A 62 5.12 9.69 3.45
N LYS A 63 6.45 9.75 3.31
CA LYS A 63 7.35 10.13 4.42
C LYS A 63 7.01 11.50 5.03
N HIS A 64 6.44 12.39 4.23
CA HIS A 64 6.06 13.74 4.65
C HIS A 64 4.58 13.89 5.01
N ILE A 65 3.72 12.97 4.55
CA ILE A 65 2.29 12.98 4.81
C ILE A 65 1.93 11.62 5.43
N GLN A 66 2.01 11.56 6.76
CA GLN A 66 1.84 10.33 7.54
C GLN A 66 0.38 9.85 7.65
N GLU A 67 -0.57 10.55 7.03
CA GLU A 67 -1.97 10.15 6.95
C GLU A 67 -2.17 9.07 5.89
N GLY A 68 -1.82 7.83 6.23
CA GLY A 68 -2.23 6.64 5.50
C GLY A 68 -3.72 6.32 5.69
N VAL A 69 -4.25 5.45 4.85
CA VAL A 69 -5.61 4.91 4.99
C VAL A 69 -5.64 3.42 4.70
N ILE A 70 -6.46 2.72 5.47
CA ILE A 70 -6.97 1.40 5.14
C ILE A 70 -8.50 1.47 5.09
N VAL A 71 -9.10 0.97 4.02
CA VAL A 71 -10.56 0.93 3.86
C VAL A 71 -11.01 -0.50 3.61
N PHE A 72 -11.66 -1.12 4.60
CA PHE A 72 -12.22 -2.45 4.45
C PHE A 72 -13.55 -2.40 3.68
N GLY A 73 -13.68 -3.22 2.64
CA GLY A 73 -14.86 -3.27 1.77
C GLY A 73 -15.11 -1.99 0.97
N GLY A 74 -14.08 -1.14 0.80
CA GLY A 74 -14.23 0.21 0.28
C GLY A 74 -12.96 0.75 -0.37
N VAL A 75 -13.05 1.99 -0.82
CA VAL A 75 -11.99 2.77 -1.47
C VAL A 75 -11.97 4.19 -0.91
N ASP A 76 -10.86 4.89 -1.08
CA ASP A 76 -10.81 6.35 -0.95
C ASP A 76 -10.32 6.98 -2.26
N ALA A 77 -11.21 7.69 -2.96
CA ALA A 77 -10.87 8.32 -4.24
C ALA A 77 -9.99 9.57 -4.10
N SER A 78 -9.87 10.15 -2.89
CA SER A 78 -8.98 11.28 -2.60
C SER A 78 -7.52 10.87 -2.36
N LYS A 79 -7.20 9.58 -2.53
CA LYS A 79 -5.87 9.01 -2.30
C LYS A 79 -5.15 8.54 -3.57
N PHE A 80 -5.69 8.89 -4.75
CA PHE A 80 -5.04 8.63 -6.03
C PHE A 80 -5.53 9.56 -7.14
N SER A 81 -4.87 9.51 -8.28
CA SER A 81 -5.25 10.19 -9.52
C SER A 81 -5.38 9.17 -10.66
N GLY A 82 -6.10 9.55 -11.72
CA GLY A 82 -6.29 8.67 -12.88
C GLY A 82 -7.16 7.45 -12.59
N THR A 83 -6.92 6.36 -13.33
CA THR A 83 -7.65 5.09 -13.23
C THR A 83 -6.80 4.01 -12.58
N LEU A 84 -7.43 2.89 -12.22
CA LEU A 84 -6.78 1.73 -11.63
C LEU A 84 -6.48 0.67 -12.68
N ALA A 85 -5.26 0.14 -12.68
CA ALA A 85 -4.91 -1.04 -13.45
C ALA A 85 -5.40 -2.31 -12.74
N ARG A 86 -5.88 -3.28 -13.52
CA ARG A 86 -6.34 -4.58 -13.03
C ARG A 86 -5.20 -5.59 -13.12
N LEU A 87 -4.61 -5.98 -12.00
CA LEU A 87 -3.47 -6.90 -11.94
C LEU A 87 -3.89 -8.24 -11.35
N PRO A 88 -4.00 -9.32 -12.15
CA PRO A 88 -4.32 -10.65 -11.63
C PRO A 88 -3.29 -11.09 -10.58
N ILE A 89 -3.78 -11.63 -9.45
CA ILE A 89 -2.92 -12.26 -8.46
C ILE A 89 -2.51 -13.63 -8.99
N ILE A 90 -1.21 -13.90 -8.97
CA ILE A 90 -0.63 -15.20 -9.36
C ILE A 90 -1.04 -16.22 -8.28
N PRO A 91 -1.73 -17.32 -8.66
CA PRO A 91 -2.11 -18.36 -7.71
C PRO A 91 -0.90 -18.96 -7.01
N ALA A 92 -1.06 -19.43 -5.77
CA ALA A 92 0.02 -20.05 -5.01
C ALA A 92 0.70 -21.19 -5.79
N ALA A 93 -0.04 -22.04 -6.51
CA ALA A 93 0.56 -23.12 -7.29
C ALA A 93 1.53 -22.65 -8.38
N ASP A 94 1.40 -21.40 -8.84
CA ASP A 94 2.20 -20.80 -9.90
C ASP A 94 3.16 -19.71 -9.36
N SER A 95 3.14 -19.42 -8.05
CA SER A 95 3.98 -18.39 -7.45
C SER A 95 5.42 -18.89 -7.22
N PRO A 96 6.43 -18.01 -7.21
CA PRO A 96 7.83 -18.41 -7.04
C PRO A 96 8.10 -19.28 -5.80
N ASP A 97 7.42 -18.99 -4.69
CA ASP A 97 7.60 -19.66 -3.40
C ASP A 97 6.50 -20.66 -3.05
N GLN A 98 5.52 -20.83 -3.93
CA GLN A 98 4.32 -21.64 -3.73
C GLN A 98 3.45 -21.26 -2.52
N VAL A 99 3.59 -20.03 -2.01
CA VAL A 99 2.81 -19.53 -0.86
C VAL A 99 1.70 -18.58 -1.35
N PRO A 100 0.47 -18.69 -0.82
CA PRO A 100 -0.61 -17.76 -1.15
C PRO A 100 -0.33 -16.35 -0.58
N ARG A 101 0.30 -15.52 -1.41
CA ARG A 101 0.56 -14.09 -1.19
C ARG A 101 -0.02 -13.28 -2.35
N TYR A 102 -0.01 -11.96 -2.22
CA TYR A 102 -0.51 -11.05 -3.26
C TYR A 102 0.53 -10.84 -4.38
N TRP A 103 0.94 -11.94 -5.01
CA TRP A 103 1.88 -11.97 -6.12
C TRP A 103 1.27 -11.35 -7.38
N ILE A 104 1.95 -10.41 -8.00
CA ILE A 104 1.59 -9.77 -9.26
C ILE A 104 2.82 -9.72 -10.19
N GLN A 105 2.58 -9.69 -11.51
CA GLN A 105 3.67 -9.59 -12.49
C GLN A 105 4.15 -8.14 -12.63
N MET A 106 5.39 -7.86 -12.24
CA MET A 106 6.08 -6.62 -12.62
C MET A 106 6.65 -6.76 -14.03
N GLN A 107 6.43 -5.76 -14.88
CA GLN A 107 6.85 -5.80 -16.28
C GLN A 107 8.28 -5.32 -16.46
N SER A 108 8.67 -4.26 -15.75
CA SER A 108 10.02 -3.72 -15.82
C SER A 108 10.31 -2.74 -14.69
N LEU A 109 11.59 -2.48 -14.47
CA LEU A 109 12.09 -1.45 -13.57
C LEU A 109 12.97 -0.46 -14.33
N GLN A 110 12.73 0.84 -14.14
CA GLN A 110 13.46 1.92 -14.80
C GLN A 110 13.94 2.97 -13.80
N LEU A 111 15.19 3.40 -13.92
CA LEU A 111 15.70 4.58 -13.23
C LEU A 111 15.39 5.82 -14.07
N THR A 112 14.78 6.84 -13.47
CA THR A 112 14.58 8.16 -14.07
C THR A 112 15.32 9.21 -13.21
N PRO A 113 16.60 9.49 -13.52
CA PRO A 113 17.39 10.47 -12.76
C PRO A 113 16.97 11.92 -13.09
N PRO A 114 17.42 12.91 -12.30
CA PRO A 114 17.15 14.34 -12.55
C PRO A 114 17.61 14.84 -13.93
N SER A 115 18.57 14.16 -14.55
CA SER A 115 19.04 14.47 -15.89
C SER A 115 18.00 14.16 -16.98
N GLY A 116 16.93 13.44 -16.64
CA GLY A 116 15.84 13.03 -17.54
C GLY A 116 16.20 11.88 -18.48
N LYS A 117 17.45 11.37 -18.43
CA LYS A 117 17.87 10.22 -19.24
C LYS A 117 17.55 8.93 -18.50
N SER A 118 16.33 8.42 -18.73
CA SER A 118 15.90 7.18 -18.11
C SER A 118 16.68 5.97 -18.61
N TYR A 119 16.91 5.01 -17.71
CA TYR A 119 17.62 3.76 -17.96
C TYR A 119 16.77 2.58 -17.50
N LEU A 120 16.55 1.60 -18.37
CA LEU A 120 15.82 0.37 -18.06
C LEU A 120 16.79 -0.68 -17.50
N TYR A 121 16.48 -1.24 -16.34
CA TYR A 121 17.25 -2.36 -15.82
C TYR A 121 16.94 -3.64 -16.60
N PRO A 122 17.95 -4.36 -17.13
CA PRO A 122 17.72 -5.64 -17.79
C PRO A 122 17.21 -6.68 -16.78
N ASN A 123 16.48 -7.69 -17.29
CA ASN A 123 15.96 -8.80 -16.48
C ASN A 123 15.10 -8.35 -15.28
N SER A 124 14.38 -7.23 -15.44
CA SER A 124 13.51 -6.65 -14.40
C SER A 124 12.03 -7.02 -14.54
N SER A 125 11.72 -8.04 -15.33
CA SER A 125 10.37 -8.59 -15.47
C SER A 125 10.26 -9.87 -14.65
N PHE A 126 9.53 -9.83 -13.54
CA PHE A 126 9.33 -10.99 -12.67
C PHE A 126 8.14 -10.78 -11.71
N PRO A 127 7.58 -11.86 -11.14
CA PRO A 127 6.61 -11.78 -10.06
C PRO A 127 7.16 -11.06 -8.82
N VAL A 128 6.33 -10.24 -8.19
CA VAL A 128 6.59 -9.59 -6.89
C VAL A 128 5.32 -9.65 -6.05
N PHE A 129 5.40 -9.70 -4.72
CA PHE A 129 4.20 -9.52 -3.88
C PHE A 129 4.24 -8.22 -3.09
N LEU A 130 3.05 -7.68 -2.79
CA LEU A 130 2.89 -6.47 -1.98
C LEU A 130 2.84 -6.84 -0.49
N ASP A 131 3.63 -6.15 0.34
CA ASP A 131 3.72 -6.45 1.77
C ASP A 131 3.87 -5.19 2.63
N SER A 132 2.78 -4.74 3.25
CA SER A 132 2.81 -3.60 4.19
C SER A 132 3.49 -3.94 5.53
N GLY A 133 3.88 -5.20 5.76
CA GLY A 133 4.68 -5.61 6.91
C GLY A 133 6.18 -5.48 6.67
N ALA A 134 6.61 -5.24 5.42
CA ALA A 134 8.01 -5.09 5.08
C ALA A 134 8.38 -3.61 4.91
N THR A 135 9.41 -3.15 5.64
CA THR A 135 9.88 -1.76 5.48
C THR A 135 10.56 -1.52 4.13
N MET A 136 11.35 -2.51 3.66
CA MET A 136 12.18 -2.42 2.45
C MET A 136 11.53 -3.19 1.29
N THR A 137 11.88 -2.81 0.07
CA THR A 137 11.62 -3.59 -1.14
C THR A 137 12.73 -4.62 -1.31
N LEU A 138 12.40 -5.88 -1.57
CA LEU A 138 13.37 -6.94 -1.76
C LEU A 138 13.39 -7.38 -3.22
N LEU A 139 14.57 -7.34 -3.84
CA LEU A 139 14.79 -7.66 -5.25
C LEU A 139 15.92 -8.68 -5.40
N PRO A 140 16.02 -9.36 -6.56
CA PRO A 140 17.13 -10.28 -6.81
C PRO A 140 18.47 -9.57 -6.62
N ALA A 141 19.44 -10.26 -5.99
CA ALA A 141 20.68 -9.64 -5.53
C ALA A 141 21.42 -8.83 -6.61
N SER A 142 21.47 -9.34 -7.85
CA SER A 142 22.11 -8.65 -8.98
C SER A 142 21.42 -7.34 -9.36
N LEU A 143 20.08 -7.30 -9.28
CA LEU A 143 19.30 -6.09 -9.57
C LEU A 143 19.43 -5.08 -8.44
N ALA A 144 19.33 -5.53 -7.18
CA ALA A 144 19.53 -4.69 -6.02
C ALA A 144 20.94 -4.04 -6.03
N ALA A 145 21.98 -4.80 -6.36
CA ALA A 145 23.34 -4.29 -6.48
C ALA A 145 23.51 -3.29 -7.64
N ALA A 146 22.88 -3.55 -8.79
CA ALA A 146 22.90 -2.62 -9.93
C ALA A 146 22.26 -1.27 -9.56
N ILE A 147 21.08 -1.31 -8.91
CA ILE A 147 20.41 -0.10 -8.43
C ILE A 147 21.27 0.61 -7.38
N ALA A 148 21.81 -0.13 -6.41
CA ALA A 148 22.67 0.45 -5.38
C ALA A 148 23.89 1.18 -5.97
N SER A 149 24.51 0.61 -7.01
CA SER A 149 25.62 1.23 -7.74
C SER A 149 25.21 2.56 -8.38
N ASP A 150 24.03 2.64 -9.00
CA ASP A 150 23.53 3.88 -9.59
C ASP A 150 23.19 4.95 -8.54
N PHE A 151 22.96 4.55 -7.29
CA PHE A 151 22.80 5.42 -6.13
C PHE A 151 24.13 5.69 -5.38
N GLY A 152 25.26 5.24 -5.93
CA GLY A 152 26.61 5.50 -5.41
C GLY A 152 27.09 4.53 -4.32
N SER A 153 26.42 3.40 -4.14
CA SER A 153 26.78 2.37 -3.17
C SER A 153 27.38 1.14 -3.87
N THR A 154 28.59 0.72 -3.49
CA THR A 154 29.31 -0.36 -4.18
C THR A 154 29.16 -1.73 -3.52
N SER A 155 28.75 -1.79 -2.26
CA SER A 155 28.48 -3.04 -1.54
C SER A 155 27.55 -2.81 -0.34
N PRO A 156 26.80 -3.82 0.11
CA PRO A 156 26.13 -3.74 1.40
C PRO A 156 27.16 -3.57 2.52
N LYS A 157 26.82 -2.83 3.57
CA LYS A 157 27.72 -2.63 4.72
C LYS A 157 27.26 -3.35 5.99
N THR A 158 25.98 -3.21 6.32
CA THR A 158 25.39 -3.73 7.56
C THR A 158 24.13 -4.50 7.18
N GLY A 159 24.02 -5.78 7.53
CA GLY A 159 22.77 -6.55 7.40
C GLY A 159 22.07 -6.42 6.04
N ASP A 160 22.84 -6.51 4.95
CA ASP A 160 22.37 -6.40 3.56
C ASP A 160 21.79 -5.02 3.15
N PHE A 161 22.04 -3.97 3.93
CA PHE A 161 21.68 -2.59 3.58
C PHE A 161 22.79 -1.88 2.80
N TYR A 162 22.39 -1.19 1.73
CA TYR A 162 23.24 -0.32 0.93
C TYR A 162 23.25 1.10 1.50
N GLU A 163 24.37 1.54 2.05
CA GLU A 163 24.55 2.93 2.50
C GLU A 163 24.73 3.85 1.28
N VAL A 164 24.04 4.99 1.28
CA VAL A 164 23.96 5.97 0.17
C VAL A 164 23.99 7.39 0.72
N SER A 165 24.21 8.40 -0.13
CA SER A 165 24.21 9.81 0.31
C SER A 165 22.82 10.24 0.78
N CYS A 166 22.75 10.92 1.93
CA CYS A 166 21.52 11.53 2.40
C CYS A 166 21.02 12.67 1.50
N ASP A 167 21.89 13.29 0.70
CA ASP A 167 21.51 14.39 -0.22
C ASP A 167 20.47 13.93 -1.26
N LEU A 168 20.42 12.63 -1.56
CA LEU A 168 19.49 12.00 -2.50
C LEU A 168 18.01 12.22 -2.10
N THR A 169 17.72 12.49 -0.83
CA THR A 169 16.37 12.85 -0.35
C THR A 169 15.82 14.14 -0.97
N THR A 170 16.69 15.04 -1.41
CA THR A 170 16.30 16.32 -2.00
C THR A 170 16.35 16.34 -3.53
N VAL A 171 16.75 15.21 -4.12
CA VAL A 171 17.01 15.08 -5.55
C VAL A 171 15.74 14.61 -6.28
N ASN A 172 15.34 15.33 -7.32
CA ASN A 172 14.17 14.98 -8.12
C ASN A 172 14.50 13.86 -9.13
N GLY A 173 14.53 12.62 -8.65
CA GLY A 173 14.60 11.41 -9.45
C GLY A 173 13.61 10.36 -8.96
N THR A 174 13.32 9.38 -9.81
CA THR A 174 12.41 8.28 -9.47
C THR A 174 12.96 6.92 -9.89
N LEU A 175 12.54 5.88 -9.18
CA LEU A 175 12.60 4.50 -9.64
C LEU A 175 11.18 4.07 -10.02
N ASP A 176 11.01 3.68 -11.28
CA ASP A 176 9.71 3.49 -11.92
C ASP A 176 9.44 1.99 -12.09
N PHE A 177 8.43 1.50 -11.39
CA PHE A 177 7.99 0.11 -11.41
C PHE A 177 6.79 0.00 -12.36
N ALA A 178 6.99 -0.64 -13.51
CA ALA A 178 5.95 -0.79 -14.50
C ALA A 178 5.19 -2.11 -14.30
N PHE A 179 3.88 -2.02 -14.39
CA PHE A 179 2.93 -3.14 -14.38
C PHE A 179 2.04 -3.03 -15.62
N ASP A 180 1.23 -4.05 -15.89
CA ASP A 180 0.27 -3.95 -16.99
C ASP A 180 -0.75 -2.83 -16.71
N GLY A 181 -0.82 -1.83 -17.59
CA GLY A 181 -1.75 -0.70 -17.47
C GLY A 181 -1.40 0.40 -16.47
N THR A 182 -0.31 0.30 -15.70
CA THR A 182 0.14 1.39 -14.80
C THR A 182 1.64 1.39 -14.55
N THR A 183 2.20 2.53 -14.16
CA THR A 183 3.59 2.66 -13.71
C THR A 183 3.59 3.46 -12.43
N VAL A 184 4.14 2.89 -11.37
CA VAL A 184 4.33 3.56 -10.09
C VAL A 184 5.73 4.15 -10.07
N LYS A 185 5.80 5.48 -10.05
CA LYS A 185 7.03 6.26 -9.94
C LYS A 185 7.32 6.49 -8.47
N VAL A 186 8.41 5.92 -7.97
CA VAL A 186 8.83 6.05 -6.57
C VAL A 186 9.92 7.11 -6.48
N PRO A 187 9.67 8.27 -5.83
CA PRO A 187 10.69 9.29 -5.64
C PRO A 187 11.90 8.77 -4.88
N TYR A 188 13.08 9.32 -5.15
CA TYR A 188 14.28 9.00 -4.37
C TYR A 188 14.04 9.24 -2.88
N ASP A 189 13.37 10.33 -2.51
CA ASP A 189 13.02 10.58 -1.11
C ASP A 189 12.28 9.40 -0.47
N GLU A 190 11.35 8.74 -1.16
CA GLU A 190 10.64 7.56 -0.65
C GLU A 190 11.53 6.30 -0.54
N LEU A 191 12.55 6.21 -1.39
CA LEU A 191 13.53 5.12 -1.36
C LEU A 191 14.62 5.33 -0.31
N ILE A 192 14.94 6.55 0.12
CA ILE A 192 16.09 6.78 1.01
C ILE A 192 15.67 6.78 2.47
N ARG A 193 16.08 5.77 3.25
CA ARG A 193 15.81 5.71 4.70
C ARG A 193 16.89 6.49 5.45
N VAL A 194 16.47 7.54 6.15
CA VAL A 194 17.36 8.31 7.04
C VAL A 194 17.36 7.68 8.43
N VAL A 195 18.54 7.33 8.92
CA VAL A 195 18.79 6.93 10.31
C VAL A 195 19.35 8.15 11.06
N PRO A 196 18.64 8.68 12.07
CA PRO A 196 19.10 9.83 12.83
C PRO A 196 20.47 9.61 13.47
N GLY A 197 21.34 10.63 13.40
CA GLY A 197 22.70 10.61 13.92
C GLY A 197 23.44 11.91 13.61
N THR A 198 24.69 12.03 14.06
CA THR A 198 25.55 13.19 13.78
C THR A 198 26.91 12.73 13.24
N PRO A 199 27.12 12.68 11.90
CA PRO A 199 26.15 12.95 10.84
C PRO A 199 25.09 11.83 10.71
N PRO A 200 23.94 12.08 10.04
CA PRO A 200 22.96 11.03 9.75
C PRO A 200 23.52 9.98 8.79
N ALA A 201 23.02 8.75 8.89
CA ALA A 201 23.31 7.69 7.94
C ALA A 201 22.08 7.44 7.06
N CYS A 202 22.28 7.17 5.77
CA CYS A 202 21.19 6.92 4.85
C CYS A 202 21.36 5.59 4.13
N PHE A 203 20.25 4.86 4.01
CA PHE A 203 20.22 3.54 3.39
C PHE A 203 19.20 3.50 2.27
N LEU A 204 19.55 2.79 1.20
CA LEU A 204 18.62 2.54 0.12
C LEU A 204 17.48 1.62 0.60
N GLY A 205 16.25 1.95 0.23
CA GLY A 205 15.01 1.25 0.55
C GLY A 205 14.82 -0.06 -0.21
N ILE A 206 15.93 -0.63 -0.70
CA ILE A 206 16.01 -1.81 -1.52
C ILE A 206 17.11 -2.69 -0.92
N SER A 207 16.77 -3.94 -0.66
CA SER A 207 17.70 -4.95 -0.16
C SER A 207 17.73 -6.16 -1.11
N PRO A 208 18.88 -6.85 -1.21
CA PRO A 208 18.97 -8.08 -1.97
C PRO A 208 18.18 -9.19 -1.25
N SER A 209 17.60 -10.11 -2.02
CA SER A 209 16.97 -11.33 -1.51
C SER A 209 17.08 -12.43 -2.55
N ASP A 210 17.46 -13.62 -2.11
CA ASP A 210 17.52 -14.83 -2.93
C ASP A 210 16.28 -15.71 -2.73
N ASP A 211 15.48 -15.46 -1.68
CA ASP A 211 14.33 -16.29 -1.31
C ASP A 211 13.05 -15.84 -2.03
N PHE A 212 12.81 -14.54 -2.07
CA PHE A 212 11.60 -13.97 -2.65
C PHE A 212 11.75 -12.48 -2.98
N THR A 213 10.87 -12.00 -3.87
CA THR A 213 10.77 -10.61 -4.29
C THR A 213 9.50 -9.99 -3.74
N LEU A 214 9.64 -8.88 -3.02
CA LEU A 214 8.51 -8.16 -2.44
C LEU A 214 8.66 -6.66 -2.58
N LEU A 215 7.52 -5.97 -2.58
CA LEU A 215 7.44 -4.53 -2.57
C LEU A 215 6.87 -4.09 -1.21
N GLY A 216 7.75 -3.56 -0.36
CA GLY A 216 7.42 -3.08 0.97
C GLY A 216 7.05 -1.60 0.98
N ASP A 217 7.12 -0.97 2.16
CA ASP A 217 6.75 0.43 2.35
C ASP A 217 7.50 1.41 1.43
N SER A 218 8.76 1.13 1.11
CA SER A 218 9.56 1.96 0.19
C SER A 218 8.93 2.08 -1.20
N PHE A 219 8.17 1.09 -1.63
CA PHE A 219 7.33 1.14 -2.82
C PHE A 219 5.89 1.56 -2.50
N MET A 220 5.27 0.90 -1.51
CA MET A 220 3.83 0.99 -1.24
C MET A 220 3.38 2.39 -0.81
N ARG A 221 4.26 3.25 -0.27
CA ARG A 221 3.96 4.67 -0.04
C ARG A 221 3.66 5.45 -1.33
N SER A 222 4.19 4.99 -2.47
CA SER A 222 3.92 5.57 -3.79
C SER A 222 2.78 4.88 -4.55
N ALA A 223 2.21 3.81 -4.01
CA ALA A 223 1.16 3.02 -4.67
C ALA A 223 -0.19 3.14 -3.93
N TYR A 224 -1.26 3.32 -4.69
CA TYR A 224 -2.61 3.11 -4.21
C TYR A 224 -3.04 1.71 -4.61
N THR A 225 -3.46 0.88 -3.64
CA THR A 225 -3.74 -0.53 -3.89
C THR A 225 -5.08 -0.95 -3.29
N THR A 226 -5.91 -1.65 -4.06
CA THR A 226 -7.11 -2.35 -3.57
C THR A 226 -6.97 -3.84 -3.85
N PHE A 227 -6.98 -4.64 -2.79
CA PHE A 227 -6.92 -6.09 -2.85
C PHE A 227 -8.33 -6.64 -2.96
N ASP A 228 -8.65 -7.21 -4.12
CA ASP A 228 -9.93 -7.83 -4.46
C ASP A 228 -9.82 -9.34 -4.28
N LEU A 229 -10.27 -9.85 -3.13
CA LEU A 229 -10.17 -11.27 -2.80
C LEU A 229 -11.33 -12.10 -3.39
N GLU A 230 -12.35 -11.45 -3.96
CA GLU A 230 -13.43 -12.13 -4.68
C GLU A 230 -12.98 -12.53 -6.07
N ASN A 231 -12.22 -11.65 -6.73
CA ASN A 231 -11.76 -11.83 -8.11
C ASN A 231 -10.27 -12.21 -8.21
N ASN A 232 -9.55 -12.32 -7.08
CA ASN A 232 -8.10 -12.57 -7.00
C ASN A 232 -7.29 -11.59 -7.86
N VAL A 233 -7.44 -10.30 -7.56
CA VAL A 233 -6.82 -9.19 -8.30
C VAL A 233 -6.32 -8.13 -7.32
N VAL A 234 -5.24 -7.45 -7.68
CA VAL A 234 -4.88 -6.14 -7.13
C VAL A 234 -5.26 -5.06 -8.13
N TRP A 235 -6.02 -4.07 -7.69
CA TRP A 235 -6.23 -2.83 -8.42
C TRP A 235 -5.17 -1.82 -7.97
N MET A 236 -4.40 -1.27 -8.91
CA MET A 236 -3.28 -0.41 -8.54
C MET A 236 -3.11 0.80 -9.44
N THR A 237 -2.66 1.90 -8.85
CA THR A 237 -2.15 3.07 -9.56
C THR A 237 -1.21 3.89 -8.68
N GLN A 238 -0.71 5.01 -9.20
CA GLN A 238 0.09 5.96 -8.42
C GLN A 238 -0.74 6.54 -7.26
N ALA A 239 -0.19 6.50 -6.05
CA ALA A 239 -0.77 7.20 -4.91
C ALA A 239 -0.69 8.72 -5.10
N ALA A 240 -1.72 9.42 -4.64
CA ALA A 240 -1.74 10.87 -4.52
C ALA A 240 -2.51 11.23 -3.24
N ASN A 241 -2.44 12.47 -2.76
CA ASN A 241 -3.25 12.86 -1.61
C ASN A 241 -3.82 14.26 -1.84
N CYS A 242 -5.14 14.36 -1.88
CA CYS A 242 -5.89 15.59 -2.06
C CYS A 242 -7.07 15.68 -1.07
N GLY A 243 -7.05 14.88 -0.01
CA GLY A 243 -8.10 14.83 1.00
C GLY A 243 -8.35 13.41 1.52
N SER A 244 -9.53 13.21 2.07
CA SER A 244 -9.99 11.92 2.60
C SER A 244 -11.48 11.78 2.30
N THR A 245 -11.82 10.77 1.49
CA THR A 245 -13.19 10.42 1.08
C THR A 245 -13.42 8.90 1.10
N PRO A 246 -13.25 8.21 2.25
CA PRO A 246 -13.51 6.77 2.32
C PRO A 246 -14.98 6.48 1.99
N ALA A 247 -15.19 5.52 1.09
CA ALA A 247 -16.51 5.11 0.64
C ALA A 247 -16.58 3.58 0.51
N ALA A 248 -17.68 3.00 1.01
CA ALA A 248 -17.94 1.57 0.86
C ALA A 248 -18.25 1.22 -0.59
N LEU A 249 -17.73 0.10 -1.07
CA LEU A 249 -18.05 -0.45 -2.38
C LEU A 249 -19.38 -1.21 -2.33
N GLY A 250 -20.19 -1.04 -3.38
CA GLY A 250 -21.40 -1.85 -3.57
C GLY A 250 -21.12 -3.20 -4.25
N ASN A 251 -20.11 -3.25 -5.10
CA ASN A 251 -19.60 -4.42 -5.82
C ASN A 251 -18.23 -4.06 -6.44
N MET A 252 -17.51 -5.06 -6.97
CA MET A 252 -16.18 -4.84 -7.56
C MET A 252 -16.19 -4.33 -9.02
N ASN A 253 -17.34 -4.32 -9.71
CA ASN A 253 -17.40 -3.89 -11.12
C ASN A 253 -17.03 -2.41 -11.30
N VAL A 254 -17.34 -1.58 -10.28
CA VAL A 254 -17.05 -0.14 -10.30
C VAL A 254 -15.56 0.18 -10.39
N MET A 255 -14.68 -0.74 -9.99
CA MET A 255 -13.23 -0.52 -9.95
C MET A 255 -12.64 -0.21 -11.32
N SER A 256 -13.17 -0.84 -12.37
CA SER A 256 -12.71 -0.63 -13.77
C SER A 256 -12.99 0.79 -14.30
N THR A 257 -13.96 1.49 -13.70
CA THR A 257 -14.39 2.83 -14.09
C THR A 257 -14.08 3.89 -13.02
N LEU A 258 -13.53 3.48 -11.89
CA LEU A 258 -13.27 4.37 -10.77
C LEU A 258 -12.13 5.32 -11.12
N GLN A 259 -12.36 6.62 -10.90
CA GLN A 259 -11.38 7.66 -11.14
C GLN A 259 -10.99 8.35 -9.83
N GLY A 260 -9.68 8.54 -9.65
CA GLY A 260 -9.13 9.30 -8.53
C GLY A 260 -9.51 10.78 -8.61
N LEU A 261 -9.75 11.40 -7.46
CA LEU A 261 -10.13 12.80 -7.35
C LEU A 261 -8.93 13.74 -7.47
N CYS A 262 -7.71 13.25 -7.21
CA CYS A 262 -6.52 14.10 -7.22
C CYS A 262 -6.13 14.50 -8.63
N GLY A 263 -5.79 15.78 -8.80
CA GLY A 263 -5.45 16.35 -10.12
C GLY A 263 -6.65 16.51 -11.05
N THR A 264 -7.87 16.17 -10.62
CA THR A 264 -9.06 16.61 -11.33
C THR A 264 -9.29 18.08 -10.99
N ASN A 265 -9.30 18.96 -11.98
CA ASN A 265 -9.78 20.34 -11.81
C ASN A 265 -11.30 20.31 -11.59
N LYS A 266 -11.75 19.71 -10.49
CA LYS A 266 -13.09 19.99 -9.99
C LYS A 266 -13.00 21.32 -9.28
N ALA A 267 -13.30 22.38 -10.03
CA ALA A 267 -13.98 23.52 -9.45
C ALA A 267 -15.07 22.94 -8.56
N VAL A 268 -15.02 23.25 -7.26
CA VAL A 268 -16.11 22.97 -6.34
C VAL A 268 -17.31 23.72 -6.92
N ALA A 269 -18.14 23.01 -7.69
CA ALA A 269 -19.47 23.48 -7.97
C ALA A 269 -20.15 23.48 -6.61
N THR A 270 -20.27 24.66 -6.02
CA THR A 270 -21.22 24.92 -4.96
C THR A 270 -22.61 24.65 -5.53
N ASP A 271 -23.04 23.40 -5.45
CA ASP A 271 -24.38 23.02 -5.84
C ASP A 271 -25.32 23.48 -4.73
N ASN A 272 -25.84 24.70 -4.91
CA ASN A 272 -27.01 25.20 -4.20
C ASN A 272 -28.24 24.42 -4.69
N THR A 273 -28.33 23.14 -4.34
CA THR A 273 -29.57 22.39 -4.47
C THR A 273 -30.00 21.92 -3.09
N ASN A 274 -30.87 22.76 -2.54
CA ASN A 274 -31.72 22.52 -1.39
C ASN A 274 -32.46 21.18 -1.56
N SER A 275 -32.01 20.13 -0.88
CA SER A 275 -32.81 18.94 -0.60
C SER A 275 -32.54 18.52 0.83
N GLY A 276 -33.51 18.83 1.70
CA GLY A 276 -33.40 18.73 3.13
C GLY A 276 -33.30 17.28 3.61
N PHE A 277 -32.42 17.08 4.60
CA PHE A 277 -32.56 16.03 5.59
C PHE A 277 -32.84 16.68 6.95
N PRO A 278 -33.74 16.12 7.78
CA PRO A 278 -34.17 16.76 9.02
C PRO A 278 -33.03 16.77 10.03
N SER A 279 -32.79 17.91 10.67
CA SER A 279 -31.92 18.04 11.82
C SER A 279 -32.59 17.43 13.05
N ASP A 280 -32.05 16.33 13.57
CA ASP A 280 -32.42 15.86 14.90
C ASP A 280 -31.88 16.84 15.95
N SER A 281 -32.80 17.28 16.82
CA SER A 281 -32.58 18.28 17.84
C SER A 281 -31.81 17.69 19.02
N ALA A 282 -30.83 18.44 19.52
CA ALA A 282 -30.06 18.11 20.71
C ALA A 282 -30.97 17.97 21.95
N ALA A 283 -30.87 16.84 22.63
CA ALA A 283 -31.51 16.64 23.94
C ALA A 283 -30.69 17.33 25.03
N THR A 284 -31.34 18.27 25.71
CA THR A 284 -30.89 18.95 26.93
C THR A 284 -30.91 18.01 28.13
N VAL A 285 -29.82 17.98 28.89
CA VAL A 285 -29.73 17.31 30.20
C VAL A 285 -30.24 18.28 31.28
N PRO A 286 -31.23 17.91 32.13
CA PRO A 286 -31.56 18.71 33.30
C PRO A 286 -30.65 18.36 34.47
N GLY A 287 -30.03 19.38 35.07
CA GLY A 287 -29.42 19.29 36.38
C GLY A 287 -30.50 19.27 37.48
N THR A 288 -30.20 18.58 38.57
CA THR A 288 -30.94 18.70 39.83
C THR A 288 -29.95 18.95 40.96
N SER A 289 -30.11 20.10 41.60
CA SER A 289 -29.55 20.45 42.90
C SER A 289 -30.49 19.96 44.01
N ASN A 290 -29.97 19.09 44.88
CA ASN A 290 -30.02 19.19 46.35
C ASN A 290 -29.11 18.12 46.94
#